data_AF-A0A6S7J901-F1
#
_entry.id   AF-A0A6S7J901-F1
#
_cell.length_a   1.000
_cell.length_b   1.000
_cell.length_c   1.000
_cell.angle_alpha   90.00
_cell.angle_beta   90.00
_cell.angle_gamma   90.00
#
_symmetry.space_group_name_H-M   'P 1'
#
loop_
_entity.id
_entity.type
_entity.pdbx_description
1 polymer ?
#
loop_
_entity_poly.entity_id
_entity_poly.type
_entity_poly.pdbx_seq_one_letter_code
_entity_poly.pdbx_strand_id
1 'polypeptide(L)'
;NGNWGNWGEYGPPSKTCDEGFRTRFRKCNNPQPRGFGKPCQGSDRESFLFEFGRCVLKKLDTEFNRFSMGMWKHEEGTPGFLWKIVHQPSRDVTGDGYFLFADSNLRKREDQAKIISDALTPAPKVNRACLKFHYRMHGSGMGLLTVKIKRNSRKPKEVWSAYGDHGNKWVKSRVTLKSSVKFQVLFVAAIGTPQLSHFALDSIYVDNGPCKCQDEYQSCPEWEANGKCDDKKDNETYYWMAKNCKTSCNSCYCKNLADFKKCRRWAEEGYCSSHLTWMSANCQLSCRLCGKLLRILT
;
A
#
# COMPACT_ATOMS: atom_id res chain seq x y z
N ASN A 1 1.30 -32.86 23.56
CA ASN A 1 1.20 -32.17 22.26
C ASN A 1 2.40 -31.27 22.09
N GLY A 2 2.92 -31.13 20.87
CA GLY A 2 3.96 -30.16 20.58
C GLY A 2 3.41 -28.80 20.19
N ASN A 3 4.21 -27.76 20.41
CA ASN A 3 3.90 -26.39 20.00
C ASN A 3 5.09 -25.80 19.24
N TRP A 4 4.76 -24.85 18.35
CA TRP A 4 5.75 -24.15 17.55
C TRP A 4 6.66 -23.29 18.41
N GLY A 5 7.96 -23.37 18.14
CA GLY A 5 8.93 -22.36 18.57
C GLY A 5 8.80 -21.08 17.75
N ASN A 6 9.63 -20.09 18.09
CA ASN A 6 9.66 -18.82 17.39
C ASN A 6 10.01 -19.02 15.91
N TRP A 7 9.45 -18.15 15.06
CA TRP A 7 9.87 -18.03 13.68
C TRP A 7 11.34 -17.60 13.61
N GLY A 8 12.12 -18.27 12.77
CA GLY A 8 13.44 -17.80 12.38
C GLY A 8 13.37 -16.53 11.54
N GLU A 9 14.53 -15.95 11.27
CA GLU A 9 14.64 -14.83 10.35
C GLU A 9 14.27 -15.24 8.92
N TYR A 10 13.82 -14.27 8.14
CA TYR A 10 13.60 -14.48 6.71
C TYR A 10 14.93 -14.69 6.00
N GLY A 11 15.02 -15.78 5.25
CA GLY A 11 16.13 -16.04 4.35
C GLY A 11 16.28 -14.98 3.25
N PRO A 12 17.31 -15.13 2.40
CA PRO A 12 17.51 -14.26 1.25
C PRO A 12 16.30 -14.32 0.30
N PRO A 13 16.04 -13.26 -0.48
CA PRO A 13 14.95 -13.26 -1.43
C PRO A 13 15.20 -14.27 -2.56
N SER A 14 14.13 -14.92 -3.01
CA SER A 14 14.19 -15.91 -4.11
C SER A 14 14.59 -15.29 -5.45
N LYS A 15 14.51 -13.96 -5.56
CA LYS A 15 14.97 -13.15 -6.69
C LYS A 15 15.58 -11.86 -6.15
N THR A 16 16.57 -11.34 -6.85
CA THR A 16 17.23 -10.08 -6.52
C THR A 16 16.53 -8.86 -7.12
N CYS A 17 15.59 -9.06 -8.05
CA CYS A 17 14.80 -8.02 -8.66
C CYS A 17 13.41 -8.54 -9.09
N ASP A 18 12.50 -7.61 -9.41
CA ASP A 18 11.08 -7.88 -9.67
C ASP A 18 10.38 -8.55 -8.46
N GLU A 19 9.31 -9.30 -8.72
CA GLU A 19 8.53 -10.00 -7.71
C GLU A 19 9.10 -11.40 -7.42
N GLY A 20 9.40 -11.65 -6.14
CA GLY A 20 9.89 -12.90 -5.59
C GLY A 20 9.31 -13.18 -4.20
N PHE A 21 9.91 -14.11 -3.47
CA PHE A 21 9.49 -14.48 -2.13
C PHE A 21 10.66 -14.47 -1.15
N ARG A 22 10.39 -14.16 0.11
CA ARG A 22 11.28 -14.48 1.22
C ARG A 22 10.62 -15.52 2.09
N THR A 23 11.39 -16.52 2.48
CA THR A 23 10.90 -17.67 3.26
C THR A 23 11.57 -17.70 4.63
N ARG A 24 10.79 -18.00 5.66
CA ARG A 24 11.27 -18.31 7.01
C ARG A 24 10.71 -19.65 7.48
N PHE A 25 11.34 -20.21 8.49
CA PHE A 25 10.99 -21.51 9.06
C PHE A 25 10.87 -21.42 10.58
N ARG A 26 10.09 -22.32 11.17
CA ARG A 26 9.98 -22.52 12.62
C ARG A 26 10.08 -24.00 12.94
N LYS A 27 10.49 -24.33 14.17
CA LYS A 27 10.62 -25.73 14.61
C LYS A 27 9.50 -26.08 15.60
N CYS A 28 9.03 -27.32 15.55
CA CYS A 28 8.05 -27.84 16.51
C CYS A 28 8.76 -28.27 17.81
N ASN A 29 9.23 -27.30 18.60
CA ASN A 29 10.14 -27.56 19.72
C ASN A 29 9.80 -26.80 21.02
N ASN A 30 8.64 -26.15 21.14
CA ASN A 30 8.31 -25.32 22.30
C ASN A 30 6.93 -25.63 22.95
N PRO A 31 6.69 -26.83 23.50
CA PRO A 31 7.61 -27.96 23.63
C PRO A 31 7.56 -28.89 22.42
N GLN A 32 8.57 -29.75 22.27
CA GLN A 32 8.51 -30.85 21.29
C GLN A 32 7.42 -31.86 21.67
N PRO A 33 6.69 -32.47 20.71
CA PRO A 33 5.79 -33.58 21.00
C PRO A 33 6.55 -34.73 21.71
N ARG A 34 5.97 -35.27 22.79
CA ARG A 34 6.48 -36.44 23.52
C ARG A 34 5.38 -37.49 23.67
N GLY A 35 5.75 -38.77 23.71
CA GLY A 35 4.81 -39.90 23.80
C GLY A 35 3.79 -39.87 22.65
N PHE A 36 2.50 -40.03 22.97
CA PHE A 36 1.38 -39.90 22.01
C PHE A 36 0.93 -38.45 21.77
N GLY A 37 1.77 -37.46 22.06
CA GLY A 37 1.45 -36.05 21.87
C GLY A 37 1.28 -35.69 20.39
N LYS A 38 0.24 -34.92 20.06
CA LYS A 38 -0.01 -34.46 18.69
C LYS A 38 1.14 -33.61 18.15
N PRO A 39 1.45 -33.68 16.83
CA PRO A 39 2.39 -32.76 16.18
C PRO A 39 1.83 -31.33 16.19
N CYS A 40 2.72 -30.37 15.96
CA CYS A 40 2.32 -28.98 15.82
C CYS A 40 1.37 -28.80 14.64
N GLN A 41 0.35 -27.96 14.81
CA GLN A 41 -0.68 -27.70 13.80
C GLN A 41 -0.32 -26.50 12.94
N GLY A 42 -0.51 -26.61 11.62
CA GLY A 42 -0.18 -25.57 10.63
C GLY A 42 1.22 -25.72 10.03
N SER A 43 1.60 -24.81 9.14
CA SER A 43 2.88 -24.88 8.40
C SER A 43 4.12 -24.57 9.27
N ASP A 44 5.23 -25.26 9.04
CA ASP A 44 6.57 -24.94 9.56
C ASP A 44 7.33 -23.92 8.70
N ARG A 45 6.77 -23.59 7.53
CA ARG A 45 7.30 -22.69 6.52
C ARG A 45 6.33 -21.54 6.25
N GLU A 46 6.85 -20.32 6.18
CA GLU A 46 6.10 -19.16 5.73
C GLU A 46 6.87 -18.44 4.65
N SER A 47 6.19 -18.12 3.54
CA SER A 47 6.75 -17.31 2.48
C SER A 47 5.86 -16.10 2.24
N PHE A 48 6.47 -14.93 2.20
CA PHE A 48 5.80 -13.70 1.81
C PHE A 48 6.38 -13.16 0.51
N LEU A 49 5.52 -12.49 -0.23
CA LEU A 49 5.83 -11.85 -1.48
C LEU A 49 6.66 -10.59 -1.24
N PHE A 50 7.81 -10.54 -1.90
CA PHE A 50 8.74 -9.44 -1.83
C PHE A 50 8.92 -8.86 -3.24
N GLU A 51 8.89 -7.54 -3.37
CA GLU A 51 9.24 -6.86 -4.63
C GLU A 51 10.49 -6.01 -4.39
N PHE A 52 11.47 -6.16 -5.28
CA PHE A 52 12.70 -5.39 -5.24
C PHE A 52 12.98 -4.78 -6.61
N GLY A 53 13.00 -3.46 -6.72
CA GLY A 53 13.31 -2.76 -7.97
C GLY A 53 12.55 -3.30 -9.20
N ARG A 54 13.08 -3.02 -10.38
CA ARG A 54 12.84 -3.87 -11.56
C ARG A 54 14.15 -4.37 -12.13
N CYS A 55 14.16 -5.61 -12.63
CA CYS A 55 15.34 -6.13 -13.33
C CYS A 55 15.62 -5.31 -14.60
N VAL A 56 14.56 -4.87 -15.28
CA VAL A 56 14.63 -4.03 -16.48
C VAL A 56 13.65 -2.88 -16.33
N LEU A 57 14.19 -1.65 -16.24
CA LEU A 57 13.38 -0.44 -16.23
C LEU A 57 12.76 -0.20 -17.60
N LYS A 58 11.44 -0.05 -17.62
CA LYS A 58 10.69 0.42 -18.78
C LYS A 58 10.77 1.94 -18.85
N LYS A 59 10.41 2.50 -20.01
CA LYS A 59 10.41 3.96 -20.25
C LYS A 59 9.62 4.77 -19.20
N LEU A 60 8.60 4.17 -18.59
CA LEU A 60 7.70 4.82 -17.63
C LEU A 60 8.08 4.60 -16.17
N ASP A 61 9.20 3.90 -15.93
CA ASP A 61 9.66 3.55 -14.60
C ASP A 61 10.66 4.58 -14.08
N THR A 62 10.68 4.81 -12.77
CA THR A 62 11.62 5.72 -12.13
C THR A 62 11.98 5.23 -10.73
N GLU A 63 13.26 4.88 -10.56
CA GLU A 63 13.89 4.52 -9.27
C GLU A 63 14.74 5.65 -8.68
N PHE A 64 14.84 6.80 -9.37
CA PHE A 64 15.62 7.99 -8.97
C PHE A 64 17.14 7.80 -8.74
N ASN A 65 17.64 6.56 -8.74
CA ASN A 65 19.03 6.17 -8.44
C ASN A 65 20.14 6.83 -9.28
N ARG A 66 19.79 7.53 -10.36
CA ARG A 66 20.73 8.26 -11.23
C ARG A 66 20.58 9.77 -11.13
N PHE A 67 20.13 10.28 -9.97
CA PHE A 67 19.77 11.69 -9.78
C PHE A 67 18.80 12.24 -10.83
N SER A 68 17.94 11.38 -11.38
CA SER A 68 17.04 11.72 -12.47
C SER A 68 15.61 11.64 -12.01
N MET A 69 14.84 12.69 -12.30
CA MET A 69 13.39 12.70 -12.17
C MET A 69 12.71 11.79 -13.20
N GLY A 70 13.44 11.21 -14.16
CA GLY A 70 12.88 10.38 -15.22
C GLY A 70 11.81 11.12 -16.01
N MET A 71 10.60 10.56 -16.06
CA MET A 71 9.46 11.14 -16.76
C MET A 71 8.67 12.18 -15.92
N TRP A 72 9.15 12.53 -14.73
CA TRP A 72 8.47 13.41 -13.80
C TRP A 72 9.01 14.84 -13.87
N LYS A 73 8.13 15.81 -13.70
CA LYS A 73 8.50 17.23 -13.55
C LYS A 73 7.63 17.90 -12.50
N HIS A 74 8.11 19.00 -11.94
CA HIS A 74 7.27 19.82 -11.06
C HIS A 74 6.08 20.39 -11.84
N GLU A 75 4.89 20.38 -11.23
CA GLU A 75 3.72 21.02 -11.83
C GLU A 75 3.88 22.54 -11.72
N GLU A 76 3.73 23.24 -12.85
CA GLU A 76 3.83 24.71 -12.92
C GLU A 76 2.83 25.40 -12.00
N GLY A 77 3.26 26.51 -11.41
CA GLY A 77 2.40 27.31 -10.53
C GLY A 77 1.98 26.60 -9.24
N THR A 78 2.74 25.61 -8.77
CA THR A 78 2.48 24.97 -7.47
C THR A 78 2.86 25.93 -6.33
N PRO A 79 1.89 26.49 -5.57
CA PRO A 79 2.22 27.29 -4.40
C PRO A 79 2.68 26.34 -3.29
N GLY A 80 3.88 26.58 -2.75
CA GLY A 80 4.43 25.80 -1.66
C GLY A 80 5.89 25.41 -1.90
N PHE A 81 6.16 24.10 -1.91
CA PHE A 81 7.51 23.53 -1.86
C PHE A 81 7.73 22.50 -2.96
N LEU A 82 8.99 22.17 -3.23
CA LEU A 82 9.37 21.26 -4.30
C LEU A 82 9.84 19.92 -3.74
N TRP A 83 9.52 18.84 -4.44
CA TRP A 83 10.15 17.55 -4.26
C TRP A 83 11.63 17.65 -4.64
N LYS A 84 12.51 17.08 -3.84
CA LYS A 84 13.95 17.06 -4.09
C LYS A 84 14.44 15.63 -4.13
N ILE A 85 15.31 15.32 -5.09
CA ILE A 85 16.03 14.06 -5.06
C ILE A 85 17.08 14.15 -3.94
N VAL A 86 17.02 13.22 -2.99
CA VAL A 86 17.95 13.16 -1.87
C VAL A 86 18.52 11.75 -1.73
N HIS A 87 19.71 11.69 -1.16
CA HIS A 87 20.34 10.48 -0.65
C HIS A 87 20.52 10.69 0.84
N GLN A 88 19.57 10.18 1.64
CA GLN A 88 19.64 10.29 3.10
C GLN A 88 20.29 9.04 3.69
N PRO A 89 20.89 9.11 4.89
CA PRO A 89 21.44 7.92 5.58
C PRO A 89 20.39 6.88 6.00
N SER A 90 19.10 7.17 5.77
CA SER A 90 18.03 6.17 5.83
C SER A 90 18.03 5.37 4.53
N ARG A 91 18.31 4.07 4.61
CA ARG A 91 18.16 3.10 3.51
C ARG A 91 16.90 3.40 2.67
N ASP A 92 17.04 3.49 1.35
CA ASP A 92 15.92 3.61 0.42
C ASP A 92 15.17 2.26 0.33
N VAL A 93 14.26 2.10 -0.63
CA VAL A 93 13.54 0.82 -0.79
C VAL A 93 14.49 -0.32 -1.21
N THR A 94 15.59 0.00 -1.90
CA THR A 94 16.55 -0.99 -2.42
C THR A 94 17.72 -1.29 -1.47
N GLY A 95 17.93 -0.49 -0.43
CA GLY A 95 19.04 -0.61 0.53
C GLY A 95 19.88 0.66 0.59
N ASP A 96 20.42 1.11 -0.56
CA ASP A 96 21.13 2.39 -0.75
C ASP A 96 20.69 2.99 -2.09
N GLY A 97 20.25 4.25 -2.09
CA GLY A 97 19.70 4.85 -3.29
C GLY A 97 19.07 6.22 -3.08
N TYR A 98 18.53 6.75 -4.17
CA TYR A 98 17.96 8.09 -4.23
C TYR A 98 16.45 8.01 -4.22
N PHE A 99 15.80 8.99 -3.59
CA PHE A 99 14.34 9.08 -3.60
C PHE A 99 13.92 10.54 -3.62
N LEU A 100 12.66 10.78 -3.99
CA LEU A 100 12.05 12.10 -3.87
C LEU A 100 11.64 12.35 -2.42
N PHE A 101 11.99 13.52 -1.92
CA PHE A 101 11.72 13.94 -0.56
C PHE A 101 11.14 15.34 -0.55
N ALA A 102 10.18 15.56 0.35
CA ALA A 102 9.56 16.85 0.54
C ALA A 102 9.24 17.01 2.04
N ASP A 103 9.76 18.07 2.67
CA ASP A 103 9.58 18.36 4.10
C ASP A 103 8.66 19.55 4.36
N SER A 104 8.03 19.54 5.53
CA SER A 104 7.17 20.63 6.00
C SER A 104 7.92 21.75 6.70
N ASN A 105 9.27 21.76 6.70
CA ASN A 105 10.01 22.80 7.40
C ASN A 105 9.72 24.18 6.80
N LEU A 106 9.32 25.13 7.65
CA LEU A 106 8.89 26.48 7.26
C LEU A 106 7.68 26.51 6.30
N ARG A 107 6.86 25.45 6.27
CA ARG A 107 5.65 25.36 5.41
C ARG A 107 4.38 25.61 6.20
N LYS A 108 3.37 26.14 5.51
CA LYS A 108 2.05 26.42 6.08
C LYS A 108 1.07 25.30 5.73
N ARG A 109 -0.03 25.25 6.49
CA ARG A 109 -1.13 24.33 6.20
C ARG A 109 -1.65 24.56 4.78
N GLU A 110 -1.98 23.47 4.09
CA GLU A 110 -2.36 23.42 2.68
C GLU A 110 -1.25 23.75 1.65
N ASP A 111 -0.01 24.07 2.05
CA ASP A 111 1.10 24.13 1.10
C ASP A 111 1.26 22.77 0.43
N GLN A 112 1.51 22.78 -0.89
CA GLN A 112 1.59 21.56 -1.68
C GLN A 112 2.93 21.44 -2.40
N ALA A 113 3.38 20.20 -2.55
CA ALA A 113 4.44 19.81 -3.47
C ALA A 113 3.86 18.86 -4.50
N LYS A 114 4.05 19.18 -5.78
CA LYS A 114 3.45 18.43 -6.90
C LYS A 114 4.49 18.00 -7.91
N ILE A 115 4.36 16.76 -8.36
CA ILE A 115 5.06 16.24 -9.54
C ILE A 115 4.04 15.63 -10.49
N ILE A 116 4.24 15.88 -11.77
CA ILE A 116 3.38 15.38 -12.84
C ILE A 116 4.23 14.59 -13.83
N SER A 117 3.70 13.45 -14.28
CA SER A 117 4.34 12.61 -15.27
C SER A 117 4.22 13.24 -16.67
N ASP A 118 5.05 12.78 -17.60
CA ASP A 118 4.74 12.86 -19.03
C ASP A 118 3.40 12.17 -19.36
N ALA A 119 2.86 12.49 -20.53
CA ALA A 119 1.58 11.94 -20.97
C ALA A 119 1.69 10.43 -21.24
N LEU A 120 0.91 9.66 -20.49
CA LEU A 120 0.75 8.22 -20.64
C LEU A 120 -0.35 7.92 -21.66
N THR A 121 -0.06 6.97 -22.55
CA THR A 121 -1.08 6.41 -23.45
C THR A 121 -1.56 5.08 -22.88
N PRO A 122 -2.86 4.92 -22.55
CA PRO A 122 -3.37 3.66 -22.04
C PRO A 122 -3.21 2.55 -23.09
N ALA A 123 -2.98 1.32 -22.62
CA ALA A 123 -2.91 0.16 -23.50
C ALA A 123 -4.24 0.00 -24.29
N PRO A 124 -4.18 -0.18 -25.62
CA PRO A 124 -5.37 -0.30 -26.48
C PRO A 124 -6.33 -1.37 -25.95
N LYS A 125 -7.64 -1.10 -26.01
CA LYS A 125 -8.76 -1.96 -25.55
C LYS A 125 -8.84 -2.18 -24.02
N VAL A 126 -7.72 -2.13 -23.30
CA VAL A 126 -7.69 -2.37 -21.85
C VAL A 126 -8.05 -1.11 -21.06
N ASN A 127 -7.65 0.07 -21.54
CA ASN A 127 -7.94 1.39 -20.95
C ASN A 127 -7.59 1.48 -19.45
N ARG A 128 -6.62 0.67 -19.01
CA ARG A 128 -6.16 0.56 -17.63
C ARG A 128 -4.65 0.40 -17.56
N ALA A 129 -4.06 0.98 -16.53
CA ALA A 129 -2.65 0.80 -16.15
C ALA A 129 -2.54 0.58 -14.64
N CYS A 130 -1.51 -0.14 -14.21
CA CYS A 130 -1.21 -0.35 -12.81
C CYS A 130 -0.03 0.51 -12.41
N LEU A 131 -0.30 1.53 -11.60
CA LEU A 131 0.72 2.34 -10.97
C LEU A 131 1.16 1.66 -9.68
N LYS A 132 2.45 1.39 -9.54
CA LYS A 132 3.06 0.90 -8.30
C LYS A 132 4.06 1.94 -7.83
N PHE A 133 4.10 2.19 -6.53
CA PHE A 133 5.04 3.14 -5.96
C PHE A 133 5.28 2.84 -4.49
N HIS A 134 6.44 3.26 -4.01
CA HIS A 134 6.75 3.26 -2.60
C HIS A 134 6.68 4.68 -2.07
N TYR A 135 6.16 4.81 -0.86
CA TYR A 135 6.06 6.09 -0.19
C TYR A 135 6.42 5.95 1.27
N ARG A 136 6.83 7.07 1.87
CA ARG A 136 7.03 7.21 3.31
C ARG A 136 6.32 8.48 3.76
N MET A 137 5.57 8.36 4.85
CA MET A 137 4.90 9.49 5.48
C MET A 137 5.23 9.42 6.98
N HIS A 138 6.15 10.28 7.42
CA HIS A 138 6.56 10.35 8.82
C HIS A 138 6.49 11.76 9.41
N GLY A 139 5.93 11.91 10.61
CA GLY A 139 5.98 13.13 11.43
C GLY A 139 4.61 13.64 11.90
N SER A 140 4.62 14.53 12.89
CA SER A 140 3.40 15.04 13.54
C SER A 140 2.62 16.04 12.69
N GLY A 141 3.28 16.70 11.73
CA GLY A 141 2.65 17.63 10.78
C GLY A 141 1.98 16.97 9.56
N MET A 142 1.93 15.64 9.54
CA MET A 142 1.62 14.89 8.33
C MET A 142 0.22 15.18 7.79
N GLY A 143 0.15 15.52 6.51
CA GLY A 143 -1.11 15.74 5.80
C GLY A 143 -1.45 14.61 4.85
N LEU A 144 -1.70 14.95 3.58
CA LEU A 144 -2.25 14.05 2.57
C LEU A 144 -1.25 13.83 1.43
N LEU A 145 -0.98 12.56 1.10
CA LEU A 145 -0.37 12.17 -0.16
C LEU A 145 -1.46 11.68 -1.10
N THR A 146 -1.58 12.28 -2.29
CA THR A 146 -2.65 11.98 -3.25
C THR A 146 -2.08 11.63 -4.61
N VAL A 147 -2.67 10.64 -5.28
CA VAL A 147 -2.48 10.36 -6.70
C VAL A 147 -3.72 10.80 -7.46
N LYS A 148 -3.53 11.63 -8.48
CA LYS A 148 -4.58 12.11 -9.38
C LYS A 148 -4.24 11.79 -10.82
N ILE A 149 -5.26 11.68 -11.67
CA ILE A 149 -5.12 11.60 -13.12
C ILE A 149 -5.64 12.89 -13.76
N LYS A 150 -4.80 13.53 -14.58
CA LYS A 150 -5.12 14.73 -15.36
C LYS A 150 -5.36 14.33 -16.82
N ARG A 151 -6.49 14.75 -17.39
CA ARG A 151 -6.90 14.41 -18.77
C ARG A 151 -7.31 15.67 -19.51
N ASN A 152 -6.63 16.00 -20.61
CA ASN A 152 -6.90 17.22 -21.39
C ASN A 152 -7.03 18.44 -20.44
N SER A 153 -7.96 19.35 -20.71
CA SER A 153 -8.26 20.51 -19.84
C SER A 153 -9.23 20.19 -18.69
N ARG A 154 -9.41 18.92 -18.30
CA ARG A 154 -10.31 18.55 -17.20
C ARG A 154 -9.61 18.69 -15.84
N LYS A 155 -10.40 19.00 -14.81
CA LYS A 155 -9.94 18.98 -13.41
C LYS A 155 -9.31 17.61 -13.07
N PRO A 156 -8.13 17.55 -12.43
CA PRO A 156 -7.52 16.29 -12.03
C PRO A 156 -8.44 15.46 -11.13
N LYS A 157 -8.61 14.18 -11.46
CA LYS A 157 -9.44 13.24 -10.70
C LYS A 157 -8.56 12.45 -9.72
N GLU A 158 -8.91 12.47 -8.44
CA GLU A 158 -8.27 11.61 -7.44
C GLU A 158 -8.56 10.13 -7.68
N VAL A 159 -7.52 9.31 -7.57
CA VAL A 159 -7.58 7.85 -7.72
C VAL A 159 -7.04 7.11 -6.50
N TRP A 160 -6.26 7.76 -5.65
CA TRP A 160 -5.73 7.21 -4.41
C TRP A 160 -5.29 8.33 -3.47
N SER A 161 -5.39 8.09 -2.16
CA SER A 161 -4.85 8.99 -1.14
C SER A 161 -4.44 8.22 0.12
N ALA A 162 -3.49 8.79 0.86
CA ALA A 162 -3.07 8.37 2.19
C ALA A 162 -2.93 9.60 3.08
N TYR A 163 -3.39 9.50 4.32
CA TYR A 163 -3.38 10.59 5.30
C TYR A 163 -2.59 10.22 6.56
N GLY A 164 -1.95 11.21 7.16
CA GLY A 164 -1.34 11.12 8.49
C GLY A 164 -0.06 10.29 8.54
N ASP A 165 0.50 10.16 9.74
CA ASP A 165 1.74 9.45 9.99
C ASP A 165 1.59 7.92 9.80
N HIS A 166 2.46 7.33 9.00
CA HIS A 166 2.51 5.88 8.72
C HIS A 166 3.77 5.24 9.33
N GLY A 167 4.48 5.98 10.19
CA GLY A 167 5.77 5.62 10.75
C GLY A 167 6.94 5.84 9.78
N ASN A 168 8.16 5.80 10.31
CA ASN A 168 9.38 5.92 9.53
C ASN A 168 9.73 4.60 8.81
N LYS A 169 8.87 4.18 7.89
CA LYS A 169 9.04 2.96 7.08
C LYS A 169 8.51 3.15 5.67
N TRP A 170 9.09 2.42 4.73
CA TRP A 170 8.58 2.36 3.37
C TRP A 170 7.28 1.58 3.31
N VAL A 171 6.30 2.15 2.63
CA VAL A 171 5.00 1.53 2.36
C VAL A 171 4.81 1.46 0.86
N LYS A 172 4.42 0.27 0.39
CA LYS A 172 4.12 0.03 -1.02
C LYS A 172 2.64 0.25 -1.29
N SER A 173 2.34 0.88 -2.42
CA SER A 173 0.97 1.03 -2.93
C SER A 173 0.86 0.61 -4.39
N ARG A 174 -0.34 0.15 -4.77
CA ARG A 174 -0.71 -0.23 -6.13
C ARG A 174 -2.08 0.36 -6.47
N VAL A 175 -2.18 1.08 -7.58
CA VAL A 175 -3.41 1.80 -7.97
C VAL A 175 -3.74 1.51 -9.43
N THR A 176 -4.96 1.02 -9.68
CA THR A 176 -5.46 0.85 -11.05
C THR A 176 -5.91 2.21 -11.60
N LEU A 177 -5.18 2.71 -12.58
CA LEU A 177 -5.51 3.93 -13.32
C LEU A 177 -6.45 3.56 -14.46
N LYS A 178 -7.66 4.14 -14.52
CA LYS A 178 -8.63 3.93 -15.61
C LYS A 178 -8.71 5.17 -16.48
N SER A 179 -8.38 5.06 -17.77
CA SER A 179 -8.53 6.15 -18.74
C SER A 179 -8.65 5.60 -20.16
N SER A 180 -9.58 6.14 -20.95
CA SER A 180 -9.74 5.85 -22.37
C SER A 180 -8.97 6.80 -23.29
N VAL A 181 -8.38 7.86 -22.71
CA VAL A 181 -7.60 8.88 -23.41
C VAL A 181 -6.25 9.03 -22.76
N LYS A 182 -5.30 9.69 -23.45
CA LYS A 182 -4.01 10.08 -22.87
C LYS A 182 -4.21 10.86 -21.57
N PHE A 183 -3.36 10.60 -20.59
CA PHE A 183 -3.48 11.18 -19.26
C PHE A 183 -2.11 11.33 -18.61
N GLN A 184 -2.01 12.20 -17.62
CA GLN A 184 -0.82 12.33 -16.78
C GLN A 184 -1.17 11.90 -15.35
N VAL A 185 -0.18 11.35 -14.65
CA VAL A 185 -0.26 11.03 -13.22
C VAL A 185 0.29 12.22 -12.46
N LEU A 186 -0.42 12.65 -11.43
CA LEU A 186 -0.07 13.78 -10.57
C LEU A 186 0.03 13.27 -9.14
N PHE A 187 1.22 13.31 -8.55
CA PHE A 187 1.40 13.15 -7.12
C PHE A 187 1.32 14.51 -6.42
N VAL A 188 0.56 14.57 -5.33
CA VAL A 188 0.39 15.78 -4.52
C VAL A 188 0.67 15.43 -3.06
N ALA A 189 1.71 16.01 -2.47
CA ALA A 189 1.90 16.04 -1.02
C ALA A 189 1.36 17.37 -0.50
N ALA A 190 0.43 17.32 0.45
CA ALA A 190 -0.15 18.49 1.10
C ALA A 190 0.16 18.46 2.59
N ILE A 191 0.67 19.56 3.14
CA ILE A 191 0.97 19.68 4.57
C ILE A 191 -0.32 19.76 5.39
N GLY A 192 -0.42 18.94 6.44
CA GLY A 192 -1.58 18.90 7.32
C GLY A 192 -1.53 20.03 8.34
N THR A 193 -0.43 20.13 9.06
CA THR A 193 -0.20 21.19 10.06
C THR A 193 1.26 21.65 10.05
N PRO A 194 1.59 22.86 10.56
CA PRO A 194 2.96 23.42 10.50
C PRO A 194 4.00 22.71 11.38
N GLN A 195 3.73 21.51 11.88
CA GLN A 195 4.70 20.69 12.60
C GLN A 195 5.60 19.93 11.61
N LEU A 196 6.73 19.42 12.10
CA LEU A 196 7.70 18.71 11.28
C LEU A 196 7.11 17.39 10.73
N SER A 197 7.26 17.20 9.43
CA SER A 197 6.81 16.03 8.70
C SER A 197 7.52 15.91 7.37
N HIS A 198 7.63 14.68 6.87
CA HIS A 198 8.37 14.37 5.66
C HIS A 198 7.63 13.34 4.80
N PHE A 199 7.46 13.71 3.54
CA PHE A 199 7.02 12.81 2.49
C PHE A 199 8.24 12.27 1.76
N ALA A 200 8.22 10.98 1.43
CA ALA A 200 9.14 10.41 0.45
C ALA A 200 8.38 9.60 -0.59
N LEU A 201 8.89 9.59 -1.83
CA LEU A 201 8.42 8.78 -2.94
C LEU A 201 9.61 8.10 -3.60
N ASP A 202 9.45 6.83 -3.92
CA ASP A 202 10.49 6.02 -4.55
C ASP A 202 9.87 4.92 -5.41
N SER A 203 10.66 4.35 -6.32
CA SER A 203 10.35 3.12 -7.07
C SER A 203 8.97 3.19 -7.72
N ILE A 204 8.77 4.19 -8.59
CA ILE A 204 7.52 4.44 -9.28
C ILE A 204 7.51 3.66 -10.59
N TYR A 205 6.56 2.76 -10.74
CA TYR A 205 6.46 1.86 -11.88
C TYR A 205 5.08 1.89 -12.51
N VAL A 206 5.04 1.71 -13.83
CA VAL A 206 3.78 1.61 -14.57
C VAL A 206 3.74 0.31 -15.39
N ASP A 207 2.73 -0.51 -15.12
CA ASP A 207 2.42 -1.71 -15.90
C ASP A 207 1.15 -1.54 -16.73
N ASN A 208 1.10 -2.24 -17.86
CA ASN A 208 -0.11 -2.32 -18.68
C ASN A 208 -1.17 -3.18 -17.98
N GLY A 209 -2.43 -2.72 -18.01
CA GLY A 209 -3.56 -3.42 -17.41
C GLY A 209 -3.86 -3.03 -15.96
N PRO A 210 -4.94 -3.58 -15.36
CA PRO A 210 -5.25 -3.32 -13.96
C PRO A 210 -4.19 -3.88 -13.02
N CYS A 211 -4.10 -3.33 -11.81
CA CYS A 211 -3.30 -3.95 -10.77
C CYS A 211 -3.88 -5.31 -10.40
N LYS A 212 -3.01 -6.31 -10.32
CA LYS A 212 -3.38 -7.63 -9.81
C LYS A 212 -3.76 -7.50 -8.33
N CYS A 213 -4.92 -8.02 -7.98
CA CYS A 213 -5.21 -8.37 -6.60
C CYS A 213 -4.59 -9.73 -6.32
N GLN A 214 -3.82 -9.83 -5.25
CA GLN A 214 -3.16 -11.07 -4.85
C GLN A 214 -2.88 -11.05 -3.35
N ASP A 215 -2.73 -12.24 -2.80
CA ASP A 215 -2.24 -12.45 -1.45
C ASP A 215 -0.74 -12.14 -1.34
N GLU A 216 -0.35 -11.56 -0.21
CA GLU A 216 1.04 -11.25 0.13
C GLU A 216 1.74 -12.44 0.80
N TYR A 217 1.00 -13.41 1.32
CA TYR A 217 1.55 -14.61 1.96
C TYR A 217 1.00 -15.88 1.30
N GLN A 218 1.88 -16.85 1.08
CA GLN A 218 1.47 -18.14 0.51
C GLN A 218 0.50 -18.91 1.42
N SER A 219 0.50 -18.63 2.72
CA SER A 219 -0.39 -19.25 3.72
C SER A 219 -1.78 -18.61 3.82
N CYS A 220 -2.07 -17.56 3.04
CA CYS A 220 -3.37 -16.90 3.08
C CYS A 220 -4.58 -17.85 2.86
N PRO A 221 -4.55 -18.81 1.91
CA PRO A 221 -5.64 -19.77 1.76
C PRO A 221 -5.83 -20.67 2.98
N GLU A 222 -4.75 -21.09 3.64
CA GLU A 222 -4.82 -21.89 4.87
C GLU A 222 -5.44 -21.08 6.02
N TRP A 223 -5.03 -19.83 6.19
CA TRP A 223 -5.57 -18.96 7.24
C TRP A 223 -7.04 -18.61 6.99
N GLU A 224 -7.43 -18.42 5.74
CA GLU A 224 -8.83 -18.24 5.35
C GLU A 224 -9.67 -19.48 5.70
N ALA A 225 -9.22 -20.68 5.35
CA ALA A 225 -9.91 -21.92 5.68
C ALA A 225 -10.07 -22.13 7.21
N ASN A 226 -9.15 -21.54 8.00
CA ASN A 226 -9.23 -21.50 9.46
C ASN A 226 -10.07 -20.32 10.02
N GLY A 227 -10.83 -19.63 9.17
CA GLY A 227 -11.78 -18.58 9.56
C GLY A 227 -11.15 -17.23 9.90
N LYS A 228 -9.86 -17.01 9.60
CA LYS A 228 -9.14 -15.78 10.03
C LYS A 228 -9.61 -14.51 9.32
N CYS A 229 -10.24 -14.63 8.15
CA CYS A 229 -10.82 -13.50 7.42
C CYS A 229 -12.07 -12.90 8.09
N ASP A 230 -12.69 -13.61 9.04
CA ASP A 230 -13.94 -13.20 9.71
C ASP A 230 -13.86 -13.30 11.24
N ASP A 231 -12.65 -13.31 11.81
CA ASP A 231 -12.45 -13.46 13.26
C ASP A 231 -13.08 -12.29 14.02
N LYS A 232 -14.27 -12.51 14.61
CA LYS A 232 -15.04 -11.47 15.32
C LYS A 232 -14.44 -11.11 16.68
N LYS A 233 -13.61 -11.98 17.25
CA LYS A 233 -13.00 -11.78 18.57
C LYS A 233 -11.68 -11.02 18.47
N ASP A 234 -11.01 -11.14 17.33
CA ASP A 234 -9.75 -10.48 17.06
C ASP A 234 -9.83 -9.53 15.85
N ASN A 235 -10.05 -8.25 16.15
CA ASN A 235 -10.03 -7.19 15.16
C ASN A 235 -8.67 -7.06 14.46
N GLU A 236 -7.56 -7.24 15.17
CA GLU A 236 -6.22 -7.05 14.61
C GLU A 236 -5.93 -8.12 13.56
N THR A 237 -6.23 -9.38 13.87
CA THR A 237 -6.13 -10.48 12.91
C THR A 237 -7.03 -10.23 11.70
N TYR A 238 -8.30 -9.84 11.91
CA TYR A 238 -9.21 -9.51 10.81
C TYR A 238 -8.63 -8.41 9.89
N TYR A 239 -8.15 -7.30 10.46
CA TYR A 239 -7.57 -6.20 9.67
C TYR A 239 -6.29 -6.61 8.96
N TRP A 240 -5.45 -7.41 9.62
CA TRP A 240 -4.22 -7.93 9.05
C TRP A 240 -4.52 -8.86 7.87
N MET A 241 -5.46 -9.79 8.03
CA MET A 241 -5.90 -10.71 6.99
C MET A 241 -6.49 -9.96 5.80
N ALA A 242 -7.41 -9.03 6.02
CA ALA A 242 -7.99 -8.24 4.93
C ALA A 242 -6.95 -7.37 4.20
N LYS A 243 -5.86 -6.98 4.86
CA LYS A 243 -4.76 -6.22 4.24
C LYS A 243 -3.80 -7.11 3.44
N ASN A 244 -3.43 -8.27 3.95
CA ASN A 244 -2.35 -9.10 3.40
C ASN A 244 -2.87 -10.29 2.59
N CYS A 245 -4.09 -10.76 2.84
CA CYS A 245 -4.73 -11.90 2.19
C CYS A 245 -5.90 -11.44 1.34
N LYS A 246 -5.61 -10.56 0.37
CA LYS A 246 -6.64 -9.83 -0.40
C LYS A 246 -7.52 -10.72 -1.26
N THR A 247 -6.93 -11.73 -1.90
CA THR A 247 -7.69 -12.66 -2.74
C THR A 247 -8.39 -13.69 -1.87
N SER A 248 -7.69 -14.26 -0.90
CA SER A 248 -8.29 -15.26 0.00
C SER A 248 -9.47 -14.68 0.78
N CYS A 249 -9.34 -13.50 1.37
CA CYS A 249 -10.41 -12.86 2.15
C CYS A 249 -11.40 -12.03 1.32
N ASN A 250 -11.37 -12.10 -0.02
CA ASN A 250 -12.21 -11.28 -0.91
C ASN A 250 -12.18 -9.77 -0.60
N SER A 251 -11.02 -9.24 -0.18
CA SER A 251 -10.84 -7.85 0.23
C SER A 251 -10.15 -6.98 -0.83
N CYS A 252 -9.98 -7.49 -2.06
CA CYS A 252 -9.37 -6.78 -3.20
C CYS A 252 -9.87 -5.35 -3.44
N TYR A 253 -11.16 -5.12 -3.23
CA TYR A 253 -11.81 -3.83 -3.43
C TYR A 253 -12.26 -3.21 -2.10
N CYS A 254 -11.90 -3.83 -0.98
CA CYS A 254 -12.31 -3.38 0.33
C CYS A 254 -11.50 -2.15 0.73
N LYS A 255 -12.22 -1.10 1.09
CA LYS A 255 -11.63 0.18 1.45
C LYS A 255 -12.31 0.77 2.67
N ASN A 256 -11.52 1.47 3.46
CA ASN A 256 -12.01 2.58 4.26
C ASN A 256 -11.72 3.87 3.46
N LEU A 257 -12.46 4.95 3.72
CA LEU A 257 -12.05 6.31 3.41
C LEU A 257 -10.63 6.48 3.94
N ALA A 258 -9.84 7.31 3.27
CA ALA A 258 -8.40 7.46 3.38
C ALA A 258 -7.85 7.88 4.77
N ASP A 259 -8.55 7.58 5.87
CA ASP A 259 -8.07 7.67 7.22
C ASP A 259 -8.59 6.49 8.07
N PHE A 260 -7.64 5.66 8.50
CA PHE A 260 -7.82 4.49 9.35
C PHE A 260 -8.44 4.86 10.72
N LYS A 261 -8.35 6.13 11.15
CA LYS A 261 -8.77 6.57 12.48
C LYS A 261 -10.26 6.82 12.62
N LYS A 262 -10.94 7.41 11.63
CA LYS A 262 -12.37 7.73 11.75
C LYS A 262 -13.27 6.51 11.51
N CYS A 263 -13.01 5.73 10.47
CA CYS A 263 -13.80 4.53 10.18
C CYS A 263 -13.75 3.50 11.32
N ARG A 264 -12.59 3.31 11.95
CA ARG A 264 -12.45 2.41 13.11
C ARG A 264 -13.26 2.89 14.29
N ARG A 265 -13.11 4.17 14.67
CA ARG A 265 -13.86 4.77 15.78
C ARG A 265 -15.37 4.72 15.53
N TRP A 266 -15.84 5.11 14.35
CA TRP A 266 -17.26 5.04 14.01
C TRP A 266 -17.80 3.61 14.03
N ALA A 267 -17.01 2.62 13.58
CA ALA A 267 -17.41 1.23 13.68
C ALA A 267 -17.55 0.77 15.14
N GLU A 268 -16.60 1.16 16.01
CA GLU A 268 -16.66 0.90 17.47
C GLU A 268 -17.83 1.63 18.14
N GLU A 269 -18.19 2.82 17.67
CA GLU A 269 -19.37 3.59 18.11
C GLU A 269 -20.70 3.07 17.50
N GLY A 270 -20.69 1.96 16.76
CA GLY A 270 -21.91 1.31 16.23
C GLY A 270 -22.46 1.89 14.92
N TYR A 271 -21.71 2.76 14.23
CA TYR A 271 -22.16 3.42 12.99
C TYR A 271 -22.36 2.44 11.83
N CYS A 272 -21.71 1.28 11.87
CA CYS A 272 -21.91 0.24 10.86
C CYS A 272 -23.37 -0.24 10.76
N SER A 273 -24.12 -0.15 11.87
CA SER A 273 -25.54 -0.50 11.92
C SER A 273 -26.43 0.73 11.72
N SER A 274 -26.13 1.85 12.40
CA SER A 274 -26.98 3.05 12.36
C SER A 274 -26.83 3.87 11.07
N HIS A 275 -25.71 3.75 10.36
CA HIS A 275 -25.39 4.49 9.14
C HIS A 275 -24.93 3.53 8.03
N LEU A 276 -25.62 2.40 7.89
CA LEU A 276 -25.24 1.28 7.01
C LEU A 276 -24.89 1.72 5.59
N THR A 277 -25.71 2.54 4.94
CA THR A 277 -25.49 2.97 3.55
C THR A 277 -24.19 3.75 3.39
N TRP A 278 -23.92 4.68 4.31
CA TRP A 278 -22.71 5.49 4.24
C TRP A 278 -21.48 4.67 4.64
N MET A 279 -21.57 3.91 5.72
CA MET A 279 -20.47 3.09 6.22
C MET A 279 -20.12 1.92 5.28
N SER A 280 -21.08 1.36 4.55
CA SER A 280 -20.82 0.33 3.54
C SER A 280 -20.22 0.89 2.25
N ALA A 281 -20.41 2.18 1.94
CA ALA A 281 -19.73 2.82 0.82
C ALA A 281 -18.30 3.30 1.18
N ASN A 282 -18.09 3.63 2.47
CA ASN A 282 -16.94 4.42 2.90
C ASN A 282 -16.08 3.77 3.98
N CYS A 283 -16.54 2.77 4.71
CA CYS A 283 -15.83 2.15 5.83
C CYS A 283 -15.98 0.62 5.82
N GLN A 284 -15.93 0.01 4.63
CA GLN A 284 -16.22 -1.41 4.42
C GLN A 284 -15.33 -2.32 5.26
N LEU A 285 -14.05 -1.96 5.36
CA LEU A 285 -13.08 -2.73 6.12
C LEU A 285 -13.42 -2.67 7.61
N SER A 286 -13.64 -1.47 8.16
CA SER A 286 -14.00 -1.30 9.58
C SER A 286 -15.34 -1.90 9.95
N CYS A 287 -16.30 -1.94 9.01
CA CYS A 287 -17.58 -2.58 9.22
C CYS A 287 -17.62 -4.07 8.91
N ARG A 288 -16.48 -4.70 8.61
CA ARG A 288 -16.41 -6.15 8.30
C ARG A 288 -17.29 -6.57 7.12
N LEU A 289 -17.39 -5.68 6.12
CA LEU A 289 -18.19 -5.82 4.90
C LEU A 289 -17.36 -6.24 3.67
N CYS A 290 -16.04 -6.41 3.81
CA CYS A 290 -15.19 -6.96 2.75
C CYS A 290 -15.76 -8.31 2.29
N GLY A 291 -15.87 -8.54 0.98
CA GLY A 291 -16.36 -9.80 0.42
C GLY A 291 -17.87 -10.08 0.61
N LYS A 292 -18.61 -9.27 1.37
CA LYS A 292 -20.04 -9.47 1.67
C LYS A 292 -20.98 -8.65 0.78
N LEU A 293 -20.43 -7.88 -0.17
CA LEU A 293 -21.16 -6.97 -1.05
C LEU A 293 -21.68 -7.64 -2.34
N LEU A 294 -22.35 -8.79 -2.18
CA LEU A 294 -23.21 -9.37 -3.22
C LEU A 294 -24.61 -9.74 -2.69
N ARG A 295 -25.00 -9.32 -1.49
CA ARG A 295 -26.30 -9.69 -0.87
C ARG A 295 -27.10 -8.57 -0.18
N ILE A 296 -26.74 -7.30 -0.34
CA ILE A 296 -27.43 -6.18 0.37
C ILE A 296 -28.12 -5.20 -0.61
N LEU A 297 -28.21 -5.54 -1.91
CA LEU A 297 -28.93 -4.72 -2.91
C LEU A 297 -29.85 -5.55 -3.82
N THR A 298 -30.46 -6.60 -3.28
CA THR A 298 -31.64 -7.27 -3.87
C THR A 298 -32.77 -7.22 -2.87
#